data_AF-X1RKY2-F1
#
_entry.id   AF-X1RKY2-F1
#
_cell.length_a   1.000
_cell.length_b   1.000
_cell.length_c   1.000
_cell.angle_alpha   90.00
_cell.angle_beta   90.00
_cell.angle_gamma   90.00
#
_symmetry.space_group_name_H-M   'P 1'
#
loop_
_entity.id
_entity.type
_entity.pdbx_description
1 polymer ?
#
loop_
_entity_poly.entity_id
_entity_poly.type
_entity_poly.pdbx_seq_one_letter_code
_entity_poly.pdbx_strand_id
1 'polypeptide(L)'
;WVCELPWSVQTRDQLDINKAERILNADHYDLRKVKKRILEFLAVRKLNPAGKSPILCFVGPPGVGKTSLGKSIARAMGRKFIRISLGGIRDEADIRGHRRTYIGALPGRILQELRKAASKNPVFMLDELDKIGADFRGDPSSALLEVLDPEQNFSFTDHYLDEPFDLSTVMFIGTANYTEPVPPALRDRMEVIELPGYTETEKLNIAKKYLIPRQLTEHGLNKSVLTIKDDAILTIIQGYTREAGVRNLERNIAAICRSIATEIAKNKKRRATVDKKDLAKILGPTQFESELALRTGIPGVATALAFTPVGGELLFIESASMPGKGQLQLTGQIGDVMKESAQAAFS
;
A
#
# COMPACT_ATOMS: atom_id res chain seq x y z
N TRP A 1 2.72 2.90 32.46
CA TRP A 1 3.28 1.90 31.54
C TRP A 1 2.99 0.47 31.96
N VAL A 2 3.71 -0.13 32.92
CA VAL A 2 3.52 -1.56 33.31
C VAL A 2 2.05 -1.91 33.55
N CYS A 3 1.33 -1.17 34.40
CA CYS A 3 -0.07 -1.46 34.72
C CYS A 3 -1.07 -1.28 33.56
N GLU A 4 -0.68 -0.56 32.50
CA GLU A 4 -1.55 -0.25 31.35
C GLU A 4 -1.35 -1.22 30.19
N LEU A 5 -0.29 -2.04 30.23
CA LEU A 5 -0.03 -3.03 29.19
C LEU A 5 -1.02 -4.21 29.28
N PRO A 6 -1.46 -4.76 28.15
CA PRO A 6 -2.42 -5.85 28.13
C PRO A 6 -1.72 -7.20 28.39
N TRP A 7 -1.35 -7.48 29.64
CA TRP A 7 -0.65 -8.71 30.03
C TRP A 7 -1.49 -9.98 29.80
N SER A 8 -2.78 -9.92 30.14
CA SER A 8 -3.73 -11.03 30.04
C SER A 8 -4.98 -10.70 29.22
N VAL A 9 -5.20 -9.42 28.92
CA VAL A 9 -6.38 -8.96 28.18
C VAL A 9 -6.19 -9.24 26.69
N GLN A 10 -7.10 -10.02 26.12
CA GLN A 10 -7.08 -10.38 24.70
C GLN A 10 -8.48 -10.35 24.08
N THR A 11 -8.57 -10.04 22.79
CA THR A 11 -9.80 -10.16 22.02
C THR A 11 -10.17 -11.62 21.76
N ARG A 12 -11.48 -11.91 21.70
CA ARG A 12 -11.97 -13.26 21.37
C ARG A 12 -11.76 -13.54 19.88
N ASP A 13 -10.94 -14.54 19.59
CA ASP A 13 -10.68 -14.97 18.22
C ASP A 13 -11.92 -15.57 17.55
N GLN A 14 -12.13 -15.20 16.29
CA GLN A 14 -13.21 -15.68 15.42
C GLN A 14 -12.61 -16.21 14.11
N LEU A 15 -11.98 -17.38 14.14
CA LEU A 15 -11.39 -18.01 12.96
C LEU A 15 -12.42 -18.88 12.22
N ASP A 16 -13.39 -18.23 11.58
CA ASP A 16 -14.29 -18.85 10.60
C ASP A 16 -13.86 -18.48 9.18
N ILE A 17 -13.40 -19.49 8.42
CA ILE A 17 -12.88 -19.32 7.06
C ILE A 17 -13.98 -18.86 6.10
N ASN A 18 -15.21 -19.35 6.24
CA ASN A 18 -16.33 -18.93 5.39
C ASN A 18 -16.70 -17.47 5.66
N LYS A 19 -16.67 -17.06 6.94
CA LYS A 19 -16.87 -15.66 7.32
C LYS A 19 -15.74 -14.78 6.82
N ALA A 20 -14.49 -15.23 6.91
CA ALA A 20 -13.32 -14.52 6.41
C ALA A 20 -13.41 -14.30 4.89
N GLU A 21 -13.80 -15.32 4.14
CA GLU A 21 -14.01 -15.23 2.69
C GLU A 21 -15.06 -14.19 2.33
N ARG A 22 -16.21 -14.19 3.03
CA ARG A 22 -17.27 -13.18 2.83
C ARG A 22 -16.76 -11.77 3.10
N ILE A 23 -16.01 -11.57 4.18
CA ILE A 23 -15.43 -10.27 4.55
C ILE A 23 -14.44 -9.79 3.48
N LEU A 24 -13.53 -10.66 3.04
CA LEU A 24 -12.54 -10.32 2.01
C LEU A 24 -13.22 -10.00 0.67
N ASN A 25 -14.27 -10.75 0.30
CA ASN A 25 -15.03 -10.51 -0.93
C ASN A 25 -15.89 -9.25 -0.88
N ALA A 26 -16.38 -8.87 0.30
CA ALA A 26 -17.15 -7.66 0.49
C ALA A 26 -16.29 -6.39 0.46
N ASP A 27 -15.04 -6.45 0.95
CA ASP A 27 -14.18 -5.25 1.07
C ASP A 27 -13.31 -4.98 -0.15
N HIS A 28 -13.01 -6.01 -0.95
CA HIS A 28 -12.02 -5.93 -2.01
C HIS A 28 -12.60 -6.38 -3.34
N TYR A 29 -12.41 -5.57 -4.38
CA TYR A 29 -12.75 -5.96 -5.75
C TYR A 29 -11.67 -6.91 -6.28
N ASP A 30 -12.10 -7.95 -6.98
CA ASP A 30 -11.21 -8.96 -7.55
C ASP A 30 -10.21 -9.55 -6.53
N LEU A 31 -8.92 -9.66 -6.86
CA LEU A 31 -7.86 -10.23 -6.03
C LEU A 31 -8.06 -11.71 -5.69
N ARG A 32 -8.63 -12.52 -6.60
CA ARG A 32 -8.95 -13.94 -6.34
C ARG A 32 -7.75 -14.75 -5.81
N LYS A 33 -6.58 -14.61 -6.44
CA LYS A 33 -5.35 -15.33 -6.02
C LYS A 33 -4.90 -14.91 -4.62
N VAL A 34 -4.86 -13.59 -4.35
CA VAL A 34 -4.45 -13.02 -3.06
C VAL A 34 -5.42 -13.45 -1.95
N LYS A 35 -6.73 -13.34 -2.18
CA LYS A 35 -7.76 -13.78 -1.22
C LYS A 35 -7.66 -15.27 -0.91
N LYS A 36 -7.49 -16.11 -1.94
CA LYS A 36 -7.27 -17.55 -1.75
C LYS A 36 -6.07 -17.82 -0.85
N ARG A 37 -4.95 -17.13 -1.08
CA ARG A 37 -3.74 -17.31 -0.28
C ARG A 37 -3.90 -16.89 1.17
N ILE A 38 -4.61 -15.78 1.42
CA ILE A 38 -4.98 -15.35 2.77
C ILE A 38 -5.85 -16.40 3.46
N LEU A 39 -6.83 -16.99 2.76
CA LEU A 39 -7.69 -18.04 3.32
C LEU A 39 -6.91 -19.32 3.65
N GLU A 40 -5.99 -19.74 2.78
CA GLU A 40 -5.07 -20.86 3.04
C GLU A 40 -4.24 -20.61 4.29
N PHE A 41 -3.65 -19.42 4.41
CA PHE A 41 -2.89 -19.01 5.60
C PHE A 41 -3.74 -19.07 6.88
N LEU A 42 -4.95 -18.51 6.85
CA LEU A 42 -5.86 -18.53 7.99
C LEU A 42 -6.32 -19.95 8.35
N ALA A 43 -6.50 -20.82 7.35
CA ALA A 43 -6.88 -22.22 7.56
C ALA A 43 -5.77 -23.01 8.26
N VAL A 44 -4.51 -22.85 7.83
CA VAL A 44 -3.35 -23.47 8.48
C VAL A 44 -3.25 -23.00 9.95
N ARG A 45 -3.42 -21.70 10.19
CA ARG A 45 -3.37 -21.14 11.55
C ARG A 45 -4.52 -21.64 12.44
N LYS A 46 -5.70 -21.89 11.86
CA LYS A 46 -6.83 -22.49 12.60
C LYS A 46 -6.51 -23.92 13.03
N LEU A 47 -5.83 -24.70 12.19
CA LEU A 47 -5.45 -26.08 12.49
C LEU A 47 -4.27 -26.16 13.47
N ASN A 48 -3.31 -25.24 13.37
CA ASN A 48 -2.15 -25.18 14.27
C ASN A 48 -1.95 -23.76 14.83
N PRO A 49 -2.69 -23.38 15.90
CA PRO A 49 -2.60 -22.04 16.49
C PRO A 49 -1.22 -21.69 17.08
N ALA A 50 -0.48 -22.70 17.55
CA ALA A 50 0.87 -22.57 18.10
C ALA A 50 1.98 -22.81 17.06
N GLY A 51 1.60 -23.06 15.81
CA GLY A 51 2.53 -23.35 14.73
C GLY A 51 3.32 -22.12 14.32
N LYS A 52 4.62 -22.30 14.07
CA LYS A 52 5.45 -21.29 13.40
C LYS A 52 4.93 -21.10 11.98
N SER A 53 4.18 -20.03 11.77
CA SER A 53 3.69 -19.64 10.43
C SER A 53 4.55 -18.49 9.92
N PRO A 54 4.92 -18.48 8.63
CA PRO A 54 5.66 -17.37 8.05
C PRO A 54 4.85 -16.07 8.16
N ILE A 55 5.53 -14.93 8.15
CA ILE A 55 4.87 -13.63 8.25
C ILE A 55 4.33 -13.26 6.87
N LEU A 56 3.04 -12.99 6.76
CA LEU A 56 2.48 -12.50 5.50
C LEU A 56 3.09 -11.14 5.15
N CYS A 57 3.65 -10.99 3.95
CA CYS A 57 4.15 -9.73 3.44
C CYS A 57 3.47 -9.36 2.12
N PHE A 58 2.67 -8.30 2.12
CA PHE A 58 2.03 -7.80 0.90
C PHE A 58 2.96 -6.85 0.16
N VAL A 59 3.32 -7.20 -1.08
CA VAL A 59 4.19 -6.39 -1.94
C VAL A 59 3.39 -5.89 -3.14
N GLY A 60 3.63 -4.65 -3.58
CA GLY A 60 3.01 -4.11 -4.79
C GLY A 60 3.02 -2.58 -4.81
N PRO A 61 2.55 -1.92 -5.88
CA PRO A 61 2.61 -0.47 -5.97
C PRO A 61 1.75 0.23 -4.89
N PRO A 62 1.94 1.54 -4.66
CA PRO A 62 1.10 2.30 -3.73
C PRO A 62 -0.37 2.34 -4.21
N GLY A 63 -1.30 2.24 -3.27
CA GLY A 63 -2.73 2.37 -3.57
C GLY A 63 -3.43 1.09 -4.08
N VAL A 64 -2.78 -0.09 -4.02
CA VAL A 64 -3.39 -1.39 -4.35
C VAL A 64 -4.13 -2.08 -3.18
N GLY A 65 -4.40 -1.35 -2.10
CA GLY A 65 -5.22 -1.87 -1.00
C GLY A 65 -4.51 -2.77 0.03
N LYS A 66 -3.15 -2.81 0.04
CA LYS A 66 -2.36 -3.58 1.03
C LYS A 66 -2.83 -3.38 2.48
N THR A 67 -2.93 -2.12 2.92
CA THR A 67 -3.42 -1.77 4.28
C THR A 67 -4.87 -2.15 4.50
N SER A 68 -5.70 -2.07 3.46
CA SER A 68 -7.11 -2.44 3.54
C SER A 68 -7.26 -3.95 3.75
N LEU A 69 -6.42 -4.78 3.12
CA LEU A 69 -6.42 -6.24 3.35
C LEU A 69 -6.06 -6.59 4.79
N GLY A 70 -5.03 -5.96 5.37
CA GLY A 70 -4.68 -6.15 6.78
C GLY A 70 -5.84 -5.85 7.73
N LYS A 71 -6.59 -4.77 7.46
CA LYS A 71 -7.81 -4.43 8.21
C LYS A 71 -8.91 -5.49 8.05
N SER A 72 -9.14 -5.98 6.83
CA SER A 72 -10.12 -7.03 6.58
C SER A 72 -9.76 -8.34 7.28
N ILE A 73 -8.47 -8.71 7.33
CA ILE A 73 -7.97 -9.87 8.07
C ILE A 73 -8.24 -9.71 9.57
N ALA A 74 -7.89 -8.56 10.15
CA ALA A 74 -8.16 -8.28 11.56
C ALA A 74 -9.65 -8.38 11.89
N ARG A 75 -10.50 -7.77 11.05
CA ARG A 75 -11.96 -7.84 11.18
C ARG A 75 -12.50 -9.26 11.03
N ALA A 76 -11.94 -10.05 10.11
CA ALA A 76 -12.31 -11.46 9.94
C ALA A 76 -11.98 -12.29 11.19
N MET A 77 -10.83 -12.04 11.81
CA MET A 77 -10.40 -12.73 13.03
C MET A 77 -11.06 -12.20 14.32
N GLY A 78 -11.77 -11.06 14.26
CA GLY A 78 -12.30 -10.39 15.45
C GLY A 78 -11.21 -9.77 16.34
N ARG A 79 -10.02 -9.51 15.78
CA ARG A 79 -8.87 -8.94 16.49
C ARG A 79 -8.76 -7.44 16.26
N LYS A 80 -8.17 -6.71 17.21
CA LYS A 80 -7.85 -5.28 17.02
C LYS A 80 -6.78 -5.13 15.93
N PHE A 81 -6.90 -4.07 15.14
CA PHE A 81 -5.95 -3.75 14.08
C PHE A 81 -5.04 -2.60 14.52
N ILE A 82 -3.73 -2.81 14.42
CA ILE A 82 -2.70 -1.80 14.67
C ILE A 82 -1.90 -1.64 13.38
N ARG A 83 -1.49 -0.40 13.08
CA ARG A 83 -0.56 -0.12 11.98
C ARG A 83 0.56 0.78 12.47
N ILE A 84 1.81 0.36 12.24
CA ILE A 84 2.98 1.22 12.39
C ILE A 84 3.68 1.39 11.04
N SER A 85 4.18 2.59 10.80
CA SER A 85 5.05 2.86 9.65
C SER A 85 6.49 2.66 10.08
N LEU A 86 7.21 1.82 9.35
CA LEU A 86 8.65 1.60 9.53
C LEU A 86 9.48 2.51 8.63
N GLY A 87 8.84 3.19 7.68
CA GLY A 87 9.47 4.22 6.87
C GLY A 87 10.06 5.35 7.72
N GLY A 88 11.35 5.60 7.55
CA GLY A 88 12.08 6.63 8.28
C GLY A 88 12.56 6.24 9.67
N ILE A 89 12.36 4.97 10.09
CA ILE A 89 13.02 4.45 11.29
C ILE A 89 14.51 4.33 11.03
N ARG A 90 15.28 4.94 11.93
CA ARG A 90 16.74 4.99 11.86
C ARG A 90 17.42 4.34 13.06
N ASP A 91 16.69 4.10 14.14
CA ASP A 91 17.26 3.60 15.38
C ASP A 91 16.43 2.41 15.90
N GLU A 92 17.12 1.43 16.46
CA GLU A 92 16.52 0.33 17.21
C GLU A 92 15.68 0.85 18.40
N ALA A 93 16.04 1.99 18.98
CA ALA A 93 15.29 2.61 20.06
C ALA A 93 13.83 2.94 19.67
N ASP A 94 13.50 3.13 18.38
CA ASP A 94 12.11 3.28 17.94
C ASP A 94 11.30 1.98 18.19
N ILE A 95 11.94 0.82 18.13
CA ILE A 95 11.30 -0.50 18.31
C ILE A 95 11.39 -0.97 19.76
N ARG A 96 12.56 -0.87 20.40
CA ARG A 96 12.85 -1.36 21.77
C ARG A 96 12.81 -0.29 22.86
N GLY A 97 12.66 0.98 22.51
CA GLY A 97 12.68 2.07 23.48
C GLY A 97 14.08 2.41 24.01
N HIS A 98 14.10 3.37 24.93
CA HIS A 98 15.31 3.84 25.59
C HIS A 98 15.41 3.29 27.01
N ARG A 99 16.63 3.06 27.49
CA ARG A 99 16.86 2.72 28.91
C ARG A 99 16.28 3.80 29.82
N ARG A 100 15.64 3.39 30.92
CA ARG A 100 15.00 4.29 31.90
C ARG A 100 15.92 5.37 32.48
N THR A 101 17.23 5.13 32.44
CA THR A 101 18.25 6.05 32.94
C THR A 101 18.41 7.32 32.08
N TYR A 102 17.90 7.33 30.84
CA TYR A 102 17.97 8.50 29.98
C TYR A 102 16.85 9.50 30.28
N ILE A 103 17.19 10.79 30.27
CA ILE A 103 16.21 11.87 30.41
C ILE A 103 15.25 11.81 29.24
N GLY A 104 13.94 11.74 29.52
CA GLY A 104 12.90 11.64 28.50
C GLY A 104 12.76 10.24 27.86
N ALA A 105 13.31 9.20 28.50
CA ALA A 105 13.19 7.83 28.00
C ALA A 105 11.70 7.42 27.83
N LEU A 106 11.42 6.75 26.72
CA LEU A 106 10.11 6.21 26.38
C LEU A 106 10.24 4.74 25.96
N PRO A 107 9.21 3.91 26.19
CA PRO A 107 9.13 2.58 25.59
C PRO A 107 9.12 2.64 24.07
N GLY A 108 9.50 1.55 23.42
CA GLY A 108 9.45 1.39 21.97
C GLY A 108 8.02 1.38 21.42
N ARG A 109 7.89 1.67 20.13
CA ARG A 109 6.59 1.81 19.44
C ARG A 109 5.74 0.55 19.54
N ILE A 110 6.34 -0.64 19.59
CA ILE A 110 5.61 -1.91 19.74
C ILE A 110 4.77 -1.90 21.02
N LEU A 111 5.39 -1.63 22.17
CA LEU A 111 4.68 -1.58 23.45
C LEU A 111 3.73 -0.38 23.54
N GLN A 112 4.09 0.76 22.97
CA GLN A 112 3.21 1.93 22.94
C GLN A 112 1.90 1.64 22.21
N GLU A 113 1.95 0.98 21.06
CA GLU A 113 0.76 0.64 20.28
C GLU A 113 -0.02 -0.52 20.89
N LEU A 114 0.64 -1.50 21.52
CA LEU A 114 -0.06 -2.53 22.31
C LEU A 114 -0.85 -1.92 23.46
N ARG A 115 -0.27 -0.93 24.16
CA ARG A 115 -0.98 -0.18 25.19
C ARG A 115 -2.22 0.52 24.61
N LYS A 116 -2.08 1.26 23.51
CA LYS A 116 -3.21 1.95 22.86
C LYS A 116 -4.30 0.98 22.41
N ALA A 117 -3.90 -0.17 21.88
CA ALA A 117 -4.82 -1.19 21.46
C ALA A 117 -5.50 -1.88 22.66
N ALA A 118 -4.89 -1.94 23.83
CA ALA A 118 -5.43 -2.63 25.01
C ALA A 118 -5.86 -4.08 24.67
N SER A 119 -4.97 -4.82 23.99
CA SER A 119 -5.14 -6.25 23.70
C SER A 119 -3.78 -6.89 23.40
N LYS A 120 -3.55 -8.12 23.89
CA LYS A 120 -2.30 -8.89 23.69
C LYS A 120 -2.19 -9.55 22.31
N ASN A 121 -3.32 -9.83 21.64
CA ASN A 121 -3.39 -10.57 20.38
C ASN A 121 -3.85 -9.75 19.15
N PRO A 122 -3.43 -8.49 18.93
CA PRO A 122 -3.84 -7.72 17.76
C PRO A 122 -3.23 -8.29 16.46
N VAL A 123 -3.81 -7.87 15.34
CA VAL A 123 -3.13 -7.90 14.05
C VAL A 123 -2.29 -6.62 13.93
N PHE A 124 -0.98 -6.79 13.83
CA PHE A 124 0.01 -5.74 13.82
C PHE A 124 0.58 -5.61 12.41
N MET A 125 0.23 -4.50 11.74
CA MET A 125 0.70 -4.25 10.38
C MET A 125 1.95 -3.37 10.40
N LEU A 126 3.03 -3.91 9.84
CA LEU A 126 4.34 -3.29 9.66
C LEU A 126 4.42 -2.69 8.24
N ASP A 127 4.14 -1.39 8.13
CA ASP A 127 4.07 -0.69 6.84
C ASP A 127 5.44 -0.17 6.39
N GLU A 128 5.72 -0.23 5.10
CA GLU A 128 6.95 0.27 4.47
C GLU A 128 8.25 -0.43 4.93
N LEU A 129 8.23 -1.77 4.99
CA LEU A 129 9.43 -2.59 5.29
C LEU A 129 10.60 -2.35 4.31
N ASP A 130 10.29 -1.93 3.08
CA ASP A 130 11.24 -1.58 2.04
C ASP A 130 12.00 -0.26 2.30
N LYS A 131 11.65 0.47 3.36
CA LYS A 131 12.29 1.76 3.71
C LYS A 131 13.15 1.69 4.97
N ILE A 132 13.42 0.50 5.47
CA ILE A 132 14.26 0.27 6.64
C ILE A 132 15.73 0.37 6.24
N GLY A 133 16.56 1.05 7.05
CA GLY A 133 18.02 0.94 6.96
C GLY A 133 18.70 1.76 5.86
N ALA A 134 18.07 2.82 5.35
CA ALA A 134 18.68 3.68 4.33
C ALA A 134 19.87 4.54 4.85
N ASP A 135 20.15 4.56 6.17
CA ASP A 135 21.20 5.40 6.78
C ASP A 135 22.06 4.63 7.81
N PHE A 136 23.36 4.98 7.87
CA PHE A 136 24.49 4.26 8.47
C PHE A 136 24.57 4.13 10.02
N ARG A 137 23.49 4.40 10.79
CA ARG A 137 23.54 4.36 12.26
C ARG A 137 22.53 3.35 12.83
N GLY A 138 23.03 2.25 13.38
CA GLY A 138 22.21 1.19 13.99
C GLY A 138 21.56 0.26 12.96
N ASP A 139 21.18 -0.94 13.38
CA ASP A 139 20.41 -1.87 12.54
C ASP A 139 19.02 -2.09 13.14
N PRO A 140 18.01 -1.27 12.78
CA PRO A 140 16.63 -1.47 13.22
C PRO A 140 16.04 -2.80 12.75
N SER A 141 16.65 -3.45 11.74
CA SER A 141 16.25 -4.78 11.28
C SER A 141 16.50 -5.83 12.35
N SER A 142 17.57 -5.71 13.14
CA SER A 142 17.87 -6.63 14.24
C SER A 142 16.80 -6.63 15.33
N ALA A 143 16.32 -5.45 15.73
CA ALA A 143 15.21 -5.30 16.67
C ALA A 143 13.91 -5.90 16.12
N LEU A 144 13.63 -5.71 14.84
CA LEU A 144 12.47 -6.30 14.17
C LEU A 144 12.58 -7.82 14.07
N LEU A 145 13.78 -8.38 13.87
CA LEU A 145 13.99 -9.82 13.85
C LEU A 145 13.61 -10.46 15.18
N GLU A 146 13.98 -9.87 16.32
CA GLU A 146 13.56 -10.39 17.63
C GLU A 146 12.04 -10.36 17.80
N VAL A 147 11.39 -9.26 17.38
CA VAL A 147 9.91 -9.11 17.45
C VAL A 147 9.21 -10.14 16.56
N LEU A 148 9.78 -10.45 15.41
CA LEU A 148 9.19 -11.28 14.37
C LEU A 148 9.54 -12.75 14.47
N ASP A 149 10.63 -13.10 15.15
CA ASP A 149 11.08 -14.47 15.33
C ASP A 149 10.21 -15.22 16.35
N PRO A 150 9.46 -16.26 15.95
CA PRO A 150 8.66 -17.06 16.88
C PRO A 150 9.49 -17.73 18.00
N GLU A 151 10.82 -17.84 17.83
CA GLU A 151 11.72 -18.39 18.84
C GLU A 151 12.20 -17.37 19.87
N GLN A 152 11.96 -16.07 19.67
CA GLN A 152 12.43 -15.00 20.56
C GLN A 152 11.30 -14.11 21.06
N ASN A 153 10.24 -13.96 20.27
CA ASN A 153 9.19 -12.99 20.54
C ASN A 153 8.36 -13.26 21.81
N PHE A 154 8.43 -14.47 22.39
CA PHE A 154 7.77 -14.80 23.65
C PHE A 154 8.41 -14.10 24.87
N SER A 155 9.66 -13.64 24.74
CA SER A 155 10.42 -12.96 25.79
C SER A 155 11.01 -11.64 25.30
N PHE A 156 10.30 -10.95 24.39
CA PHE A 156 10.75 -9.66 23.86
C PHE A 156 10.99 -8.66 24.99
N THR A 157 12.19 -8.07 25.04
CA THR A 157 12.57 -7.15 26.11
C THR A 157 12.74 -5.73 25.58
N ASP A 158 11.86 -4.84 26.04
CA ASP A 158 11.96 -3.40 25.76
C ASP A 158 12.92 -2.75 26.78
N HIS A 159 13.86 -1.93 26.33
CA HIS A 159 14.88 -1.29 27.16
C HIS A 159 14.28 -0.37 28.24
N TYR A 160 13.09 0.19 28.00
CA TYR A 160 12.40 1.00 28.98
C TYR A 160 11.62 0.13 29.98
N LEU A 161 11.04 -0.98 29.55
CA LEU A 161 10.28 -1.85 30.45
C LEU A 161 11.20 -2.72 31.32
N ASP A 162 12.29 -3.20 30.74
CA ASP A 162 13.27 -4.13 31.31
C ASP A 162 12.63 -5.41 31.89
N GLU A 163 11.48 -5.79 31.33
CA GLU A 163 10.72 -6.98 31.67
C GLU A 163 10.27 -7.66 30.36
N PRO A 164 10.32 -9.00 30.27
CA PRO A 164 9.92 -9.72 29.08
C PRO A 164 8.43 -9.58 28.83
N PHE A 165 8.06 -9.23 27.60
CA PHE A 165 6.68 -9.16 27.14
C PHE A 165 6.44 -10.16 26.02
N ASP A 166 5.45 -11.03 26.20
CA ASP A 166 5.14 -12.10 25.25
C ASP A 166 4.34 -11.58 24.04
N LEU A 167 4.99 -11.55 22.87
CA LEU A 167 4.41 -11.15 21.58
C LEU A 167 3.95 -12.34 20.72
N SER A 168 4.07 -13.59 21.20
CA SER A 168 3.75 -14.79 20.41
C SER A 168 2.30 -14.84 19.89
N THR A 169 1.37 -14.20 20.63
CA THR A 169 -0.05 -14.14 20.24
C THR A 169 -0.37 -13.06 19.20
N VAL A 170 0.55 -12.12 18.97
CA VAL A 170 0.42 -11.05 17.99
C VAL A 170 0.51 -11.64 16.57
N MET A 171 -0.35 -11.18 15.67
CA MET A 171 -0.24 -11.54 14.25
C MET A 171 0.44 -10.41 13.49
N PHE A 172 1.69 -10.61 13.07
CA PHE A 172 2.39 -9.64 12.24
C PHE A 172 2.03 -9.79 10.75
N ILE A 173 1.86 -8.66 10.07
CA ILE A 173 1.69 -8.57 8.62
C ILE A 173 2.61 -7.46 8.12
N GLY A 174 3.50 -7.78 7.20
CA GLY A 174 4.36 -6.82 6.51
C GLY A 174 3.71 -6.21 5.28
N THR A 175 4.06 -4.98 4.96
CA THR A 175 3.82 -4.41 3.63
C THR A 175 5.05 -3.70 3.10
N ALA A 176 5.27 -3.84 1.80
CA ALA A 176 6.34 -3.17 1.08
C ALA A 176 5.85 -2.75 -0.30
N ASN A 177 6.54 -1.80 -0.93
CA ASN A 177 6.28 -1.49 -2.34
C ASN A 177 7.10 -2.40 -3.26
N TYR A 178 8.32 -2.70 -2.86
CA TYR A 178 9.26 -3.57 -3.58
C TYR A 178 9.84 -4.61 -2.64
N THR A 179 10.15 -5.78 -3.17
CA THR A 179 10.73 -6.87 -2.37
C THR A 179 12.22 -6.65 -2.16
N GLU A 180 12.92 -6.11 -3.17
CA GLU A 180 14.37 -6.00 -3.23
C GLU A 180 14.99 -5.18 -2.08
N PRO A 181 14.43 -4.02 -1.68
CA PRO A 181 14.98 -3.23 -0.59
C PRO A 181 14.75 -3.83 0.80
N VAL A 182 13.86 -4.82 0.93
CA VAL A 182 13.58 -5.47 2.24
C VAL A 182 14.80 -6.31 2.64
N PRO A 183 15.33 -6.15 3.89
CA PRO A 183 16.47 -6.92 4.37
C PRO A 183 16.30 -8.44 4.18
N PRO A 184 17.31 -9.16 3.65
CA PRO A 184 17.20 -10.60 3.37
C PRO A 184 16.79 -11.43 4.60
N ALA A 185 17.34 -11.13 5.77
CA ALA A 185 17.02 -11.84 7.02
C ALA A 185 15.54 -11.74 7.41
N LEU A 186 14.87 -10.63 7.07
CA LEU A 186 13.43 -10.47 7.27
C LEU A 186 12.65 -11.20 6.17
N ARG A 187 13.11 -11.11 4.92
CA ARG A 187 12.47 -11.72 3.75
C ARG A 187 12.37 -13.25 3.87
N ASP A 188 13.41 -13.90 4.38
CA ASP A 188 13.44 -15.37 4.54
C ASP A 188 12.39 -15.89 5.54
N ARG A 189 11.89 -15.01 6.42
CA ARG A 189 10.83 -15.31 7.40
C ARG A 189 9.44 -14.90 6.92
N MET A 190 9.34 -14.36 5.71
CA MET A 190 8.11 -13.83 5.13
C MET A 190 7.57 -14.71 4.00
N GLU A 191 6.26 -14.81 3.97
CA GLU A 191 5.54 -15.29 2.81
C GLU A 191 5.10 -14.08 1.97
N VAL A 192 5.77 -13.88 0.84
CA VAL A 192 5.52 -12.74 -0.05
C VAL A 192 4.27 -13.01 -0.90
N ILE A 193 3.31 -12.10 -0.81
CA ILE A 193 2.10 -12.08 -1.64
C ILE A 193 2.11 -10.80 -2.47
N GLU A 194 2.24 -10.98 -3.78
CA GLU A 194 2.27 -9.86 -4.73
C GLU A 194 0.86 -9.38 -5.08
N LEU A 195 0.68 -8.06 -5.01
CA LEU A 195 -0.52 -7.35 -5.43
C LEU A 195 -0.20 -6.57 -6.71
N PRO A 196 -0.74 -6.99 -7.86
CA PRO A 196 -0.57 -6.25 -9.10
C PRO A 196 -1.36 -4.93 -9.04
N GLY A 197 -1.07 -4.05 -10.00
CA GLY A 197 -1.91 -2.89 -10.30
C GLY A 197 -3.28 -3.29 -10.84
N TYR A 198 -4.14 -2.28 -11.03
CA TYR A 198 -5.49 -2.46 -11.55
C TYR A 198 -5.62 -1.95 -12.98
N THR A 199 -6.36 -2.67 -13.80
CA THR A 199 -6.87 -2.23 -15.10
C THR A 199 -7.88 -1.09 -14.95
N GLU A 200 -8.12 -0.31 -16.02
CA GLU A 200 -9.11 0.78 -15.99
C GLU A 200 -10.51 0.30 -15.57
N THR A 201 -10.92 -0.87 -16.06
CA THR A 201 -12.21 -1.48 -15.73
C THR A 201 -12.28 -1.88 -14.25
N GLU A 202 -11.19 -2.43 -13.69
CA GLU A 202 -11.11 -2.72 -12.26
C GLU A 202 -11.15 -1.44 -11.42
N LYS A 203 -10.41 -0.40 -11.81
CA LYS A 203 -10.41 0.90 -11.12
C LYS A 203 -11.80 1.55 -11.12
N LEU A 204 -12.53 1.51 -12.24
CA LEU A 204 -13.90 1.98 -12.33
C LEU A 204 -14.81 1.24 -11.32
N ASN A 205 -14.71 -0.08 -11.27
CA ASN A 205 -15.49 -0.88 -10.34
C ASN A 205 -15.12 -0.63 -8.86
N ILE A 206 -13.83 -0.50 -8.56
CA ILE A 206 -13.32 -0.14 -7.23
C ILE A 206 -13.84 1.25 -6.82
N ALA A 207 -13.80 2.22 -7.73
CA ALA A 207 -14.30 3.56 -7.46
C ALA A 207 -15.79 3.55 -7.12
N LYS A 208 -16.61 2.88 -7.93
CA LYS A 208 -18.07 2.80 -7.74
C LYS A 208 -18.46 2.07 -6.46
N LYS A 209 -17.82 0.93 -6.18
CA LYS A 209 -18.18 0.07 -5.05
C LYS A 209 -17.64 0.59 -3.72
N TYR A 210 -16.44 1.19 -3.70
CA TYR A 210 -15.73 1.47 -2.46
C TYR A 210 -15.34 2.95 -2.30
N LEU A 211 -14.65 3.54 -3.28
CA LEU A 211 -14.08 4.89 -3.10
C LEU A 211 -15.16 5.97 -3.03
N ILE A 212 -16.12 5.97 -3.96
CA ILE A 212 -17.20 6.97 -4.00
C ILE A 212 -18.07 6.88 -2.74
N PRO A 213 -18.61 5.72 -2.33
CA PRO A 213 -19.38 5.63 -1.09
C PRO A 213 -18.61 6.09 0.15
N ARG A 214 -17.32 5.74 0.24
CA ARG A 214 -16.44 6.18 1.33
C ARG A 214 -16.28 7.70 1.32
N GLN A 215 -15.89 8.27 0.18
CA GLN A 215 -15.64 9.70 0.05
C GLN A 215 -16.91 10.54 0.25
N LEU A 216 -18.08 10.05 -0.19
CA LEU A 216 -19.37 10.68 0.12
C LEU A 216 -19.59 10.76 1.63
N THR A 217 -19.43 9.63 2.33
CA THR A 217 -19.63 9.54 3.78
C THR A 217 -18.67 10.45 4.54
N GLU A 218 -17.38 10.43 4.20
CA GLU A 218 -16.34 11.26 4.82
C GLU A 218 -16.61 12.77 4.66
N HIS A 219 -17.30 13.17 3.58
CA HIS A 219 -17.64 14.56 3.31
C HIS A 219 -19.09 14.92 3.69
N GLY A 220 -19.81 14.05 4.39
CA GLY A 220 -21.20 14.29 4.80
C GLY A 220 -22.20 14.35 3.65
N LEU A 221 -21.84 13.78 2.49
CA LEU A 221 -22.69 13.67 1.31
C LEU A 221 -23.33 12.28 1.24
N ASN A 222 -24.39 12.16 0.45
CA ASN A 222 -25.01 10.88 0.15
C ASN A 222 -25.27 10.73 -1.35
N LYS A 223 -25.62 9.51 -1.79
CA LYS A 223 -25.87 9.21 -3.22
C LYS A 223 -27.02 10.02 -3.83
N SER A 224 -27.98 10.47 -3.02
CA SER A 224 -29.09 11.31 -3.50
C SER A 224 -28.67 12.75 -3.76
N VAL A 225 -27.59 13.20 -3.13
CA VAL A 225 -27.04 14.55 -3.23
C VAL A 225 -25.99 14.64 -4.33
N LEU A 226 -25.08 13.68 -4.41
CA LEU A 226 -24.01 13.66 -5.42
C LEU A 226 -23.98 12.31 -6.15
N THR A 227 -24.10 12.37 -7.47
CA THR A 227 -23.86 11.23 -8.37
C THR A 227 -22.74 11.58 -9.35
N ILE A 228 -21.72 10.73 -9.44
CA ILE A 228 -20.65 10.85 -10.43
C ILE A 228 -20.91 9.80 -11.50
N LYS A 229 -21.03 10.22 -12.76
CA LYS A 229 -21.28 9.28 -13.88
C LYS A 229 -20.05 8.43 -14.19
N ASP A 230 -20.28 7.24 -14.73
CA ASP A 230 -19.21 6.31 -15.12
C ASP A 230 -18.22 6.94 -16.12
N ASP A 231 -18.70 7.68 -17.12
CA ASP A 231 -17.84 8.39 -18.09
C ASP A 231 -16.94 9.44 -17.44
N ALA A 232 -17.43 10.11 -16.38
CA ALA A 232 -16.62 11.04 -15.62
C ALA A 232 -15.54 10.30 -14.83
N ILE A 233 -15.86 9.16 -14.22
CA ILE A 233 -14.88 8.33 -13.50
C ILE A 233 -13.80 7.82 -14.46
N LEU A 234 -14.19 7.31 -15.63
CA LEU A 234 -13.27 6.87 -16.68
C LEU A 234 -12.37 8.02 -17.15
N THR A 235 -12.93 9.21 -17.35
CA THR A 235 -12.14 10.39 -17.71
C THR A 235 -11.13 10.77 -16.61
N ILE A 236 -11.49 10.63 -15.32
CA ILE A 236 -10.55 10.85 -14.22
C ILE A 236 -9.41 9.82 -14.28
N ILE A 237 -9.74 8.55 -14.49
CA ILE A 237 -8.75 7.46 -14.58
C ILE A 237 -7.76 7.74 -15.72
N GLN A 238 -8.25 8.13 -16.90
CA GLN A 238 -7.43 8.30 -18.10
C GLN A 238 -6.68 9.64 -18.15
N GLY A 239 -7.33 10.72 -17.70
CA GLY A 239 -6.84 12.09 -17.92
C GLY A 239 -6.30 12.82 -16.68
N TYR A 240 -6.58 12.30 -15.48
CA TYR A 240 -6.20 12.95 -14.20
C TYR A 240 -5.42 12.03 -13.27
N THR A 241 -5.11 10.79 -13.70
CA THR A 241 -4.28 9.85 -12.93
C THR A 241 -3.29 9.11 -13.83
N ARG A 242 -2.07 8.90 -13.33
CA ARG A 242 -1.05 8.02 -13.93
C ARG A 242 -0.44 7.19 -12.80
N GLU A 243 -1.06 6.08 -12.46
CA GLU A 243 -0.67 5.19 -11.35
C GLU A 243 -1.15 3.76 -11.59
N ALA A 244 -0.53 2.75 -10.98
CA ALA A 244 -1.04 1.38 -11.00
C ALA A 244 -2.20 1.15 -10.00
N GLY A 245 -2.20 1.87 -8.87
CA GLY A 245 -3.24 1.79 -7.83
C GLY A 245 -4.41 2.75 -8.04
N VAL A 246 -5.09 3.09 -6.95
CA VAL A 246 -6.24 4.03 -6.93
C VAL A 246 -6.06 5.21 -5.97
N ARG A 247 -4.82 5.54 -5.57
CA ARG A 247 -4.57 6.57 -4.54
C ARG A 247 -4.87 7.97 -5.08
N ASN A 248 -4.39 8.29 -6.27
CA ASN A 248 -4.69 9.56 -6.93
C ASN A 248 -6.14 9.60 -7.44
N LEU A 249 -6.69 8.47 -7.89
CA LEU A 249 -8.11 8.35 -8.21
C LEU A 249 -8.99 8.75 -7.01
N GLU A 250 -8.70 8.21 -5.82
CA GLU A 250 -9.42 8.58 -4.60
C GLU A 250 -9.25 10.07 -4.26
N ARG A 251 -8.05 10.63 -4.38
CA ARG A 251 -7.80 12.07 -4.15
C ARG A 251 -8.62 12.96 -5.08
N ASN A 252 -8.73 12.60 -6.36
CA ASN A 252 -9.55 13.33 -7.33
C ASN A 252 -11.04 13.22 -6.99
N ILE A 253 -11.52 12.04 -6.60
CA ILE A 253 -12.91 11.86 -6.13
C ILE A 253 -13.18 12.71 -4.87
N ALA A 254 -12.24 12.76 -3.93
CA ALA A 254 -12.33 13.59 -2.73
C ALA A 254 -12.38 15.09 -3.09
N ALA A 255 -11.58 15.54 -4.06
CA ALA A 255 -11.63 16.91 -4.56
C ALA A 255 -13.00 17.28 -5.15
N ILE A 256 -13.62 16.37 -5.91
CA ILE A 256 -14.99 16.54 -6.42
C ILE A 256 -15.99 16.65 -5.25
N CYS A 257 -15.91 15.73 -4.28
CA CYS A 257 -16.79 15.75 -3.12
C CYS A 257 -16.67 17.07 -2.34
N ARG A 258 -15.45 17.56 -2.09
CA ARG A 258 -15.20 18.85 -1.42
C ARG A 258 -15.77 20.04 -2.20
N SER A 259 -15.60 20.06 -3.52
CA SER A 259 -16.13 21.12 -4.38
C SER A 259 -17.66 21.19 -4.28
N ILE A 260 -18.33 20.06 -4.41
CA ILE A 260 -19.80 19.98 -4.32
C ILE A 260 -20.30 20.28 -2.91
N ALA A 261 -19.65 19.76 -1.87
CA ALA A 261 -19.99 20.08 -0.48
C ALA A 261 -19.90 21.60 -0.22
N THR A 262 -18.89 22.27 -0.80
CA THR A 262 -18.75 23.73 -0.70
C THR A 262 -19.88 24.48 -1.41
N GLU A 263 -20.30 24.02 -2.60
CA GLU A 263 -21.44 24.62 -3.31
C GLU A 263 -22.76 24.46 -2.53
N ILE A 264 -22.96 23.31 -1.89
CA ILE A 264 -24.13 23.03 -1.06
C ILE A 264 -24.12 23.90 0.20
N ALA A 265 -23.00 23.99 0.90
CA ALA A 265 -22.85 24.83 2.09
C ALA A 265 -23.09 26.32 1.80
N LYS A 266 -22.79 26.77 0.57
CA LYS A 266 -23.10 28.13 0.10
C LYS A 266 -24.55 28.30 -0.40
N ASN A 267 -25.42 27.31 -0.19
CA ASN A 267 -26.81 27.26 -0.68
C ASN A 267 -26.95 27.43 -2.21
N LYS A 268 -25.90 27.14 -2.98
CA LYS A 268 -25.93 27.31 -4.45
C LYS A 268 -26.55 26.12 -5.17
N LYS A 269 -26.47 24.92 -4.59
CA LYS A 269 -27.06 23.69 -5.16
C LYS A 269 -27.57 22.78 -4.05
N ARG A 270 -28.65 22.04 -4.32
CA ARG A 270 -29.18 21.00 -3.43
C ARG A 270 -28.78 19.59 -3.83
N ARG A 271 -28.55 19.36 -5.13
CA ARG A 271 -28.09 18.10 -5.72
C ARG A 271 -27.16 18.39 -6.89
N ALA A 272 -26.24 17.47 -7.16
CA ALA A 272 -25.29 17.58 -8.25
C ALA A 272 -25.08 16.22 -8.93
N THR A 273 -25.06 16.24 -10.25
CA THR A 273 -24.60 15.13 -11.08
C THR A 273 -23.34 15.61 -11.80
N VAL A 274 -22.23 14.94 -11.59
CA VAL A 274 -20.93 15.28 -12.20
C VAL A 274 -20.73 14.42 -13.43
N ASP A 275 -20.58 15.08 -14.58
CA ASP A 275 -20.29 14.46 -15.87
C ASP A 275 -18.89 14.87 -16.36
N LYS A 276 -18.42 14.30 -17.48
CA LYS A 276 -17.10 14.56 -18.07
C LYS A 276 -16.80 16.05 -18.24
N LYS A 277 -17.79 16.83 -18.68
CA LYS A 277 -17.66 18.28 -18.93
C LYS A 277 -17.44 19.11 -17.67
N ASP A 278 -17.86 18.62 -16.50
CA ASP A 278 -17.74 19.34 -15.24
C ASP A 278 -16.34 19.19 -14.63
N LEU A 279 -15.59 18.15 -15.04
CA LEU A 279 -14.29 17.82 -14.48
C LEU A 279 -13.29 18.96 -14.65
N ALA A 280 -13.22 19.58 -15.82
CA ALA A 280 -12.26 20.65 -16.08
C ALA A 280 -12.44 21.86 -15.15
N LYS A 281 -13.70 22.16 -14.79
CA LYS A 281 -14.04 23.24 -13.87
C LYS A 281 -13.67 22.91 -12.41
N ILE A 282 -13.71 21.63 -12.04
CA ILE A 282 -13.51 21.18 -10.65
C ILE A 282 -12.06 20.81 -10.37
N LEU A 283 -11.45 20.04 -11.28
CA LEU A 283 -10.11 19.47 -11.14
C LEU A 283 -9.04 20.26 -11.90
N GLY A 284 -9.43 21.25 -12.70
CA GLY A 284 -8.53 21.96 -13.60
C GLY A 284 -8.39 21.27 -14.96
N PRO A 285 -7.49 21.74 -15.85
CA PRO A 285 -7.28 21.13 -17.15
C PRO A 285 -6.83 19.67 -17.02
N THR A 286 -7.13 18.86 -18.04
CA THR A 286 -6.65 17.48 -18.15
C THR A 286 -5.12 17.45 -18.03
N GLN A 287 -4.60 16.56 -17.19
CA GLN A 287 -3.17 16.52 -16.86
C GLN A 287 -2.41 15.53 -17.76
N PHE A 288 -3.08 14.49 -18.22
CA PHE A 288 -2.50 13.44 -19.04
C PHE A 288 -3.31 13.29 -20.32
N GLU A 289 -2.63 13.32 -21.46
CA GLU A 289 -3.23 12.99 -22.75
C GLU A 289 -2.95 11.52 -23.10
N SER A 290 -3.88 10.90 -23.82
CA SER A 290 -3.73 9.51 -24.25
C SER A 290 -2.60 9.40 -25.28
N GLU A 291 -1.48 8.82 -24.87
CA GLU A 291 -0.27 8.66 -25.69
C GLU A 291 -0.51 7.83 -26.97
N LEU A 292 -1.54 6.97 -27.00
CA LEU A 292 -1.95 6.21 -28.20
C LEU A 292 -2.44 7.10 -29.36
N ALA A 293 -3.00 8.27 -29.06
CA ALA A 293 -3.51 9.19 -30.09
C ALA A 293 -2.37 9.90 -30.85
N LEU A 294 -1.16 9.90 -30.30
CA LEU A 294 -0.02 10.64 -30.86
C LEU A 294 0.77 9.86 -31.92
N ARG A 295 0.48 8.56 -32.17
CA ARG A 295 1.56 7.68 -32.66
C ARG A 295 1.40 6.80 -33.87
N THR A 296 0.21 6.53 -34.40
CA THR A 296 0.10 5.60 -35.54
C THR A 296 0.56 6.19 -36.89
N GLY A 297 1.34 7.28 -36.92
CA GLY A 297 1.65 8.01 -38.16
C GLY A 297 3.04 8.62 -38.30
N ILE A 298 3.98 8.48 -37.35
CA ILE A 298 5.29 9.16 -37.43
C ILE A 298 6.42 8.14 -37.69
N PRO A 299 7.06 8.15 -38.89
CA PRO A 299 8.25 7.36 -39.16
C PRO A 299 9.40 7.67 -38.19
N GLY A 300 10.17 6.65 -37.80
CA GLY A 300 11.32 6.79 -36.89
C GLY A 300 10.98 6.70 -35.40
N VAL A 301 9.74 6.39 -35.06
CA VAL A 301 9.24 6.40 -33.68
C VAL A 301 8.68 5.01 -33.33
N ALA A 302 9.24 4.37 -32.29
CA ALA A 302 8.86 3.03 -31.84
C ALA A 302 8.32 2.99 -30.40
N THR A 303 7.32 2.14 -30.17
CA THR A 303 6.72 1.92 -28.85
C THR A 303 7.49 0.85 -28.09
N ALA A 304 7.96 1.20 -26.90
CA ALA A 304 8.60 0.28 -25.96
C ALA A 304 7.76 0.16 -24.69
N LEU A 305 7.91 -0.96 -24.00
CA LEU A 305 7.36 -1.17 -22.67
C LEU A 305 8.51 -1.09 -21.67
N ALA A 306 8.42 -0.21 -20.70
CA ALA A 306 9.32 -0.17 -19.56
C ALA A 306 8.60 -0.65 -18.31
N PHE A 307 9.30 -1.42 -17.50
CA PHE A 307 8.83 -1.72 -16.16
C PHE A 307 9.43 -0.70 -15.20
N THR A 308 8.58 0.13 -14.60
CA THR A 308 8.99 1.02 -13.53
C THR A 308 8.48 0.48 -12.19
N PRO A 309 9.07 0.93 -11.07
CA PRO A 309 8.58 0.58 -9.76
C PRO A 309 7.07 0.93 -9.56
N VAL A 310 6.55 1.97 -10.21
CA VAL A 310 5.14 2.37 -10.10
C VAL A 310 4.20 1.67 -11.09
N GLY A 311 4.73 0.76 -11.93
CA GLY A 311 3.98 -0.02 -12.92
C GLY A 311 4.66 -0.08 -14.29
N GLY A 312 4.02 -0.77 -15.23
CA GLY A 312 4.41 -0.72 -16.64
C GLY A 312 4.11 0.64 -17.25
N GLU A 313 5.09 1.20 -17.97
CA GLU A 313 5.00 2.46 -18.68
C GLU A 313 5.25 2.22 -20.18
N LEU A 314 4.52 2.94 -21.02
CA LEU A 314 4.81 3.01 -22.45
C LEU A 314 5.91 4.05 -22.65
N LEU A 315 7.04 3.63 -23.22
CA LEU A 315 8.11 4.52 -23.60
C LEU A 315 8.16 4.73 -25.11
N PHE A 316 8.72 5.88 -25.44
CA PHE A 316 8.74 6.40 -26.77
C PHE A 316 10.19 6.49 -27.25
N ILE A 317 10.65 5.49 -28.03
CA ILE A 317 11.98 5.51 -28.62
C ILE A 317 11.90 6.25 -29.95
N GLU A 318 12.65 7.33 -30.09
CA GLU A 318 12.69 8.16 -31.29
C GLU A 318 14.06 8.05 -31.94
N SER A 319 14.05 7.97 -33.26
CA SER A 319 15.25 7.91 -34.10
C SER A 319 15.07 8.87 -35.27
N ALA A 320 16.11 9.66 -35.52
CA ALA A 320 16.17 10.56 -36.66
C ALA A 320 17.41 10.21 -37.48
N SER A 321 17.23 10.07 -38.80
CA SER A 321 18.34 9.91 -39.74
C SER A 321 18.64 11.26 -40.39
N MET A 322 19.90 11.67 -40.36
CA MET A 322 20.38 12.90 -40.99
C MET A 322 21.61 12.58 -41.85
N PRO A 323 21.83 13.25 -42.99
CA PRO A 323 23.04 13.10 -43.78
C PRO A 323 24.29 13.39 -42.92
N GLY A 324 25.23 12.46 -42.85
CA GLY A 324 26.38 12.57 -41.97
C GLY A 324 27.41 11.44 -42.13
N LYS A 325 28.38 11.38 -41.22
CA LYS A 325 29.51 10.43 -41.27
C LYS A 325 29.22 9.04 -40.68
N GLY A 326 27.94 8.66 -40.56
CA GLY A 326 27.53 7.35 -39.99
C GLY A 326 27.72 7.20 -38.49
N GLN A 327 27.68 8.29 -37.71
CA GLN A 327 27.80 8.25 -36.26
C GLN A 327 26.45 8.04 -35.58
N LEU A 328 26.40 7.19 -34.55
CA LEU A 328 25.23 6.99 -33.69
C LEU A 328 25.36 7.86 -32.43
N GLN A 329 24.39 8.75 -32.21
CA GLN A 329 24.32 9.55 -30.99
C GLN A 329 23.11 9.11 -30.17
N LEU A 330 23.33 8.81 -28.89
CA LEU A 330 22.30 8.36 -27.97
C LEU A 330 22.05 9.42 -26.88
N THR A 331 20.77 9.73 -26.62
CA THR A 331 20.33 10.74 -25.66
C THR A 331 19.25 10.17 -24.73
N GLY A 332 18.85 10.92 -23.68
CA GLY A 332 17.77 10.50 -22.77
C GLY A 332 18.19 9.82 -21.47
N GLN A 333 19.38 10.15 -20.94
CA GLN A 333 19.90 9.59 -19.67
C GLN A 333 19.90 8.06 -19.61
N ILE A 334 20.18 7.41 -20.73
CA ILE A 334 20.22 5.96 -20.81
C ILE A 334 21.46 5.38 -20.09
N GLY A 335 21.27 4.29 -19.35
CA GLY A 335 22.35 3.56 -18.69
C GLY A 335 23.23 2.79 -19.67
N ASP A 336 24.38 2.32 -19.20
CA ASP A 336 25.40 1.73 -20.08
C ASP A 336 24.94 0.45 -20.80
N VAL A 337 24.12 -0.38 -20.14
CA VAL A 337 23.50 -1.57 -20.74
C VAL A 337 22.59 -1.20 -21.92
N MET A 338 21.84 -0.10 -21.81
CA MET A 338 20.98 0.38 -22.90
C MET A 338 21.81 0.98 -24.06
N LYS A 339 22.94 1.62 -23.77
CA LYS A 339 23.86 2.13 -24.81
C LYS A 339 24.45 0.98 -25.63
N GLU A 340 24.87 -0.09 -24.96
CA GLU A 340 25.39 -1.30 -25.61
C GLU A 340 24.30 -1.96 -26.47
N SER A 341 23.08 -2.09 -25.95
CA SER A 341 21.95 -2.64 -26.71
C SER A 341 21.65 -1.82 -27.97
N ALA A 342 21.71 -0.49 -27.89
CA ALA A 342 21.48 0.38 -29.05
C ALA A 342 22.60 0.28 -30.09
N GLN A 343 23.86 0.14 -29.67
CA GLN A 343 24.98 -0.12 -30.58
C GLN A 343 24.84 -1.47 -31.28
N ALA A 344 24.45 -2.52 -30.55
CA ALA A 344 24.19 -3.84 -31.12
C ALA A 344 23.05 -3.83 -32.16
N ALA A 345 22.01 -3.02 -31.94
CA ALA A 345 20.90 -2.88 -32.88
C ALA A 345 21.24 -2.02 -34.12
N PHE A 346 22.22 -1.12 -34.01
CA PHE A 346 22.69 -0.27 -35.11
C PHE A 346 23.74 -0.96 -36.01
N SER A 347 24.44 -1.95 -35.46
CA SER A 347 25.43 -2.79 -36.14
C SER A 347 24.75 -3.76 -37.11
#